data_AF-A0A4Q7DLH1-F1
#
_entry.id   AF-A0A4Q7DLH1-F1
#
_cell.length_a   1.000
_cell.length_b   1.000
_cell.length_c   1.000
_cell.angle_alpha   90.00
_cell.angle_beta   90.00
_cell.angle_gamma   90.00
#
_symmetry.space_group_name_H-M   'P 1'
#
loop_
_entity.id
_entity.type
_entity.pdbx_description
1 polymer ?
#
loop_
_entity_poly.entity_id
_entity_poly.type
_entity_poly.pdbx_seq_one_letter_code
_entity_poly.pdbx_strand_id
1 'polypeptide(L)'
;MAEKINIQLTKQRHPKLFDYFESFSGTPLQALEALLIQNEVQQKMLEERSTILEEFTRLLKPELLQMRLALRATEKQTWILSQIKNTEFYEREVLRPDQPFPKAKTIADYRSEPFAILDGKWKDMLTMIRQERAERASYEMEKWEEGLK
;
A
#
# COMPACT_ATOMS: atom_id res chain seq x y z
N MET A 1 -55.98 7.25 1.16
CA MET A 1 -55.85 8.69 0.90
C MET A 1 -54.37 9.02 0.94
N ALA A 2 -53.79 9.56 -0.13
CA ALA A 2 -52.36 9.91 -0.16
C ALA A 2 -52.18 11.31 0.44
N GLU A 3 -51.40 11.45 1.51
CA GLU A 3 -51.01 12.74 2.06
C GLU A 3 -50.12 13.47 1.04
N LYS A 4 -50.56 14.64 0.57
CA LYS A 4 -49.76 15.49 -0.31
C LYS A 4 -48.83 16.35 0.53
N ILE A 5 -47.53 16.07 0.48
CA ILE A 5 -46.50 16.90 1.11
C ILE A 5 -46.08 17.98 0.11
N ASN A 6 -46.27 19.25 0.48
CA ASN A 6 -45.77 20.38 -0.30
C ASN A 6 -44.36 20.74 0.19
N ILE A 7 -43.37 20.60 -0.69
CA ILE A 7 -41.97 20.97 -0.41
C ILE A 7 -41.69 22.30 -1.10
N GLN A 8 -41.30 23.31 -0.33
CA GLN A 8 -40.90 24.62 -0.86
C GLN A 8 -39.38 24.73 -0.88
N LEU A 9 -38.80 24.82 -2.07
CA LEU A 9 -37.37 25.07 -2.26
C LEU A 9 -37.15 26.54 -2.60
N THR A 10 -36.15 27.17 -1.98
CA THR A 10 -35.76 28.56 -2.26
C THR A 10 -34.29 28.63 -2.59
N LYS A 11 -33.90 29.41 -3.61
CA LYS A 11 -32.49 29.61 -4.00
C LYS A 11 -31.61 30.07 -2.84
N GLN A 12 -32.16 30.89 -1.93
CA GLN A 12 -31.42 31.40 -0.78
C GLN A 12 -31.07 30.31 0.25
N ARG A 13 -31.95 29.34 0.49
CA ARG A 13 -31.71 28.28 1.48
C ARG A 13 -31.10 27.01 0.89
N HIS A 14 -31.42 26.69 -0.36
CA HIS A 14 -31.05 25.43 -0.99
C HIS A 14 -30.45 25.63 -2.39
N PRO A 15 -29.38 26.43 -2.54
CA PRO A 15 -28.86 26.82 -3.85
C PRO A 15 -28.52 25.61 -4.72
N LYS A 16 -27.79 24.62 -4.19
CA LYS A 16 -27.39 23.43 -4.94
C LYS A 16 -28.55 22.53 -5.38
N LEU A 17 -29.53 22.33 -4.51
CA LEU A 17 -30.74 21.57 -4.86
C LEU A 17 -31.50 22.33 -5.94
N PHE A 18 -31.69 23.64 -5.75
CA PHE A 18 -32.39 24.49 -6.70
C PHE A 18 -31.71 24.47 -8.09
N ASP A 19 -30.39 24.62 -8.14
CA ASP A 19 -29.62 24.57 -9.38
C ASP A 19 -29.72 23.20 -10.07
N TYR A 20 -29.79 22.12 -9.29
CA TYR A 20 -30.05 20.77 -9.82
C TYR A 20 -31.44 20.67 -10.44
N PHE A 21 -32.48 21.19 -9.79
CA PHE A 21 -33.83 21.24 -10.37
C PHE A 21 -33.92 22.12 -11.62
N GLU A 22 -33.16 23.22 -11.69
CA GLU A 22 -33.12 24.07 -12.89
C GLU A 22 -32.38 23.42 -14.06
N SER A 23 -31.34 22.61 -13.79
CA SER A 23 -30.54 21.94 -14.82
C SER A 23 -31.06 20.56 -15.22
N PHE A 24 -31.97 19.98 -14.45
CA PHE A 24 -32.51 18.66 -14.71
C PHE A 24 -33.51 18.69 -15.88
N SER A 25 -33.23 17.88 -16.91
CA SER A 25 -34.13 17.70 -18.05
C SER A 25 -35.31 16.78 -17.68
N GLY A 26 -36.31 17.31 -16.97
CA GLY A 26 -37.49 16.53 -16.57
C GLY A 26 -38.44 17.28 -15.66
N THR A 27 -39.44 16.56 -15.12
CA THR A 27 -40.34 17.13 -14.13
C THR A 27 -39.69 17.19 -12.74
N PRO A 28 -40.08 18.13 -11.87
CA PRO A 28 -39.55 18.20 -10.50
C PRO A 28 -39.76 16.90 -9.70
N LEU A 29 -40.85 16.18 -9.96
CA LEU A 29 -41.12 14.93 -9.26
C LEU A 29 -40.13 13.83 -9.68
N GLN A 30 -39.78 13.75 -10.98
CA GLN A 30 -38.73 12.86 -11.47
C GLN A 30 -37.34 13.24 -10.95
N ALA A 31 -37.06 14.53 -10.79
CA ALA A 31 -35.81 14.99 -10.18
C ALA A 31 -35.69 14.56 -8.70
N LEU A 32 -36.80 14.61 -7.94
CA LEU A 32 -36.87 14.09 -6.57
C LEU A 32 -36.67 12.58 -6.53
N GLU A 33 -37.34 11.83 -7.39
CA GLU A 33 -37.16 10.36 -7.50
C GLU A 33 -35.70 10.00 -7.83
N ALA A 34 -35.09 10.70 -8.79
CA ALA A 34 -33.69 10.49 -9.14
C ALA A 34 -32.74 10.78 -7.96
N LEU A 35 -32.98 11.85 -7.20
CA LEU A 35 -32.20 12.16 -5.99
C LEU A 35 -32.38 11.12 -4.88
N LEU A 36 -33.60 10.60 -4.70
CA LEU A 36 -33.88 9.53 -3.73
C LEU A 36 -33.13 8.25 -4.09
N ILE A 37 -33.21 7.83 -5.35
CA ILE A 37 -32.49 6.65 -5.86
C ILE A 37 -30.97 6.84 -5.68
N GLN A 38 -30.46 8.03 -6.00
CA GLN A 38 -29.04 8.33 -5.84
C GLN A 38 -28.60 8.25 -4.37
N ASN A 39 -29.44 8.71 -3.45
CA ASN A 39 -29.18 8.64 -2.02
C ASN A 39 -29.17 7.18 -1.52
N GLU A 40 -30.13 6.36 -1.94
CA GLU A 40 -30.16 4.93 -1.61
C GLU A 40 -28.90 4.19 -2.12
N VAL A 41 -28.46 4.51 -3.34
CA VAL A 41 -27.22 3.93 -3.90
C VAL A 41 -25.99 4.38 -3.12
N GLN A 42 -25.92 5.67 -2.75
CA GLN A 42 -24.82 6.18 -1.92
C GLN A 42 -24.80 5.54 -0.53
N GLN A 43 -25.97 5.30 0.06
CA GLN A 43 -26.07 4.67 1.37
C GLN A 43 -25.57 3.22 1.33
N LYS A 44 -25.97 2.44 0.31
CA LYS A 44 -25.43 1.09 0.10
C LYS A 44 -23.90 1.09 -0.06
N MET A 45 -23.36 2.00 -0.85
CA MET A 45 -21.91 2.15 -1.04
C MET A 45 -21.19 2.53 0.27
N LEU A 46 -21.82 3.31 1.14
CA LEU A 46 -21.27 3.65 2.45
C LEU A 46 -21.29 2.44 3.40
N GLU A 47 -22.37 1.67 3.41
CA GLU A 47 -22.49 0.43 4.19
C GLU A 47 -21.43 -0.60 3.77
N GLU A 48 -21.24 -0.80 2.46
CA GLU A 48 -20.18 -1.67 1.93
C GLU A 48 -18.77 -1.18 2.30
N ARG A 49 -18.53 0.13 2.26
CA ARG A 49 -17.23 0.69 2.67
C ARG A 49 -17.00 0.57 4.18
N SER A 50 -18.05 0.70 4.98
CA SER A 50 -18.02 0.52 6.43
C SER A 50 -17.62 -0.91 6.78
N THR A 51 -18.24 -1.92 6.15
CA THR A 51 -17.91 -3.32 6.40
C THR A 51 -16.47 -3.65 6.01
N ILE A 52 -15.98 -3.16 4.86
CA ILE A 52 -14.57 -3.31 4.46
C ILE A 52 -13.62 -2.68 5.49
N LEU A 53 -13.94 -1.47 5.99
CA LEU A 53 -13.14 -0.79 7.00
C LEU A 53 -13.11 -1.56 8.33
N GLU A 54 -14.24 -2.13 8.74
CA GLU A 54 -14.34 -2.96 9.93
C GLU A 54 -13.53 -4.25 9.80
N GLU A 55 -13.61 -4.93 8.65
CA GLU A 55 -12.82 -6.13 8.36
C GLU A 55 -11.32 -5.82 8.32
N PHE A 56 -10.92 -4.74 7.64
CA PHE A 56 -9.54 -4.26 7.60
C PHE A 56 -9.02 -3.97 9.02
N THR A 57 -9.82 -3.26 9.82
CA THR A 57 -9.44 -2.93 11.21
C THR A 57 -9.33 -4.19 12.07
N ARG A 58 -10.24 -5.15 11.91
CA ARG A 58 -10.20 -6.44 12.63
C ARG A 58 -8.93 -7.23 12.31
N LEU A 59 -8.53 -7.27 11.05
CA LEU A 59 -7.37 -8.05 10.58
C LEU A 59 -6.04 -7.36 10.92
N LEU A 60 -5.92 -6.05 10.68
CA LEU A 60 -4.63 -5.35 10.81
C LEU A 60 -4.33 -4.82 12.19
N LYS A 61 -5.34 -4.51 13.02
CA LYS A 61 -5.10 -3.94 14.35
C LYS A 61 -4.27 -4.88 15.27
N PRO A 62 -4.49 -6.20 15.30
CA PRO A 62 -3.64 -7.13 16.04
C PRO A 62 -2.20 -7.18 15.49
N GLU A 63 -2.06 -7.23 14.17
CA GLU A 63 -0.75 -7.28 13.48
C GLU A 63 0.07 -6.00 13.72
N LEU A 64 -0.57 -4.83 13.69
CA LEU A 64 0.08 -3.55 13.97
C LEU A 64 0.63 -3.47 15.40
N LEU A 65 -0.04 -4.07 16.37
CA LEU A 65 0.47 -4.15 17.74
C LEU A 65 1.71 -5.03 17.81
N GLN A 66 1.69 -6.20 17.15
CA GLN A 66 2.84 -7.10 17.11
C GLN A 66 4.03 -6.45 16.39
N MET A 67 3.81 -5.80 15.25
CA MET A 67 4.85 -5.04 14.54
C MET A 67 5.45 -3.94 15.43
N ARG A 68 4.61 -3.19 16.16
CA ARG A 68 5.08 -2.13 17.07
C ARG A 68 5.91 -2.69 18.23
N LEU A 69 5.52 -3.83 18.80
CA LEU A 69 6.28 -4.49 19.86
C LEU A 69 7.61 -5.04 19.35
N ALA A 70 7.63 -5.67 18.17
CA ALA A 70 8.84 -6.13 17.52
C ALA A 70 9.82 -4.98 17.25
N LEU A 71 9.31 -3.85 16.74
CA LEU A 71 10.12 -2.66 16.46
C LEU A 71 10.72 -2.06 17.74
N ARG A 72 9.94 -1.98 18.84
CA ARG A 72 10.49 -1.55 20.13
C ARG A 72 11.56 -2.51 20.68
N ALA A 73 11.42 -3.81 20.42
CA ALA A 73 12.42 -4.81 20.82
C ALA A 73 13.73 -4.63 20.05
N THR A 74 13.67 -4.41 18.73
CA THR A 74 14.85 -4.17 17.89
C THR A 74 15.54 -2.85 18.24
N GLU A 75 14.78 -1.78 18.51
CA GLU A 75 15.32 -0.51 19.01
C GLU A 75 16.09 -0.71 20.32
N LYS A 76 15.51 -1.43 21.29
CA LYS A 76 16.17 -1.74 22.57
C LYS A 76 17.45 -2.55 22.36
N GLN A 77 17.42 -3.58 21.52
CA GLN A 77 18.61 -4.39 21.22
C GLN A 77 19.70 -3.55 20.56
N THR A 78 19.34 -2.71 19.60
CA THR A 78 20.29 -1.81 18.90
C THR A 78 20.91 -0.82 19.88
N TRP A 79 20.10 -0.25 20.78
CA TRP A 79 20.60 0.64 21.83
C TRP A 79 21.57 -0.09 22.77
N ILE A 80 21.24 -1.28 23.26
CA ILE A 80 22.12 -2.09 24.13
C ILE A 80 23.45 -2.38 23.42
N LEU A 81 23.41 -2.82 22.15
CA LEU A 81 24.62 -3.08 21.37
C LEU A 81 25.48 -1.82 21.21
N SER A 82 24.87 -0.65 21.04
CA SER A 82 25.62 0.61 21.00
C SER A 82 26.30 0.93 22.32
N GLN A 83 25.65 0.66 23.46
CA GLN A 83 26.25 0.85 24.77
C GLN A 83 27.43 -0.11 25.00
N ILE A 84 27.27 -1.40 24.67
CA ILE A 84 28.35 -2.40 24.78
C ILE A 84 29.55 -1.99 23.91
N LYS A 85 29.29 -1.56 22.67
CA LYS A 85 30.35 -1.09 21.78
C LYS A 85 31.07 0.13 22.36
N ASN A 86 30.33 1.09 22.93
CA ASN A 86 30.90 2.28 23.55
C ASN A 86 31.71 1.95 24.81
N THR A 87 31.29 0.97 25.61
CA THR A 87 32.09 0.50 26.75
C THR A 87 33.35 -0.20 26.30
N GLU A 88 33.29 -1.05 25.26
CA GLU A 88 34.48 -1.68 24.67
C GLU A 88 35.45 -0.64 24.08
N PHE A 89 34.93 0.41 23.45
CA PHE A 89 35.71 1.55 22.99
C PHE A 89 36.46 2.22 24.14
N TYR A 90 35.74 2.54 25.22
CA TYR A 90 36.30 3.19 26.40
C TYR A 90 37.36 2.33 27.10
N GLU A 91 37.07 1.04 27.34
CA GLU A 91 38.02 0.11 27.95
C GLU A 91 39.31 -0.02 27.14
N ARG A 92 39.19 -0.02 25.81
CA ARG A 92 40.35 -0.16 24.91
C ARG A 92 41.16 1.14 24.80
N GLU A 93 40.52 2.30 24.83
CA GLU A 93 41.24 3.60 24.94
C GLU A 93 42.06 3.66 26.24
N VAL A 94 41.51 3.17 27.36
CA VAL A 94 42.22 3.11 28.64
C VAL A 94 43.37 2.10 28.62
N LEU A 95 43.17 0.93 28.00
CA LEU A 95 44.14 -0.18 28.05
C LEU A 95 45.19 -0.15 26.93
N ARG A 96 44.91 0.48 25.77
CA ARG A 96 45.79 0.48 24.58
C ARG A 96 45.70 1.79 23.79
N PRO A 97 46.16 2.92 24.36
CA PRO A 97 46.09 4.24 23.72
C PRO A 97 46.89 4.32 22.40
N ASP A 98 47.93 3.50 22.23
CA ASP A 98 48.83 3.54 21.07
C ASP A 98 48.35 2.73 19.85
N GLN A 99 47.25 1.99 19.96
CA GLN A 99 46.67 1.23 18.85
C GLN A 99 45.45 1.96 18.25
N PRO A 100 45.56 2.55 17.05
CA PRO A 100 44.41 3.23 16.43
C PRO A 100 43.30 2.23 16.07
N PHE A 101 42.05 2.70 16.16
CA PHE A 101 40.88 1.89 15.81
C PHE A 101 40.93 1.43 14.35
N PRO A 102 40.49 0.19 14.05
CA PRO A 102 40.21 -0.19 12.67
C PRO A 102 39.15 0.76 12.12
N LYS A 103 39.40 1.32 10.92
CA LYS A 103 38.50 2.28 10.27
C LYS A 103 37.09 1.69 10.21
N ALA A 104 36.09 2.47 10.63
CA ALA A 104 34.70 2.07 10.52
C ALA A 104 34.40 1.74 9.05
N LYS A 105 34.07 0.48 8.77
CA LYS A 105 33.58 0.05 7.46
C LYS A 105 32.28 0.81 7.19
N THR A 106 32.22 1.51 6.08
CA THR A 106 31.04 2.28 5.68
C THR A 106 29.93 1.32 5.22
N ILE A 107 28.69 1.82 5.15
CA ILE A 107 27.56 1.05 4.60
C ILE A 107 27.87 0.59 3.16
N ALA A 108 28.69 1.34 2.41
CA ALA A 108 29.16 0.95 1.09
C ALA A 108 30.05 -0.32 1.13
N ASP A 109 30.95 -0.42 2.11
CA ASP A 109 31.84 -1.57 2.32
C ASP A 109 31.08 -2.84 2.75
N TYR A 110 29.94 -2.69 3.43
CA TYR A 110 29.05 -3.81 3.79
C TYR A 110 28.11 -4.22 2.64
N ARG A 111 27.78 -3.29 1.74
CA ARG A 111 26.89 -3.57 0.60
C ARG A 111 27.59 -4.35 -0.51
N SER A 112 28.90 -4.21 -0.68
CA SER A 112 29.60 -4.73 -1.86
C SER A 112 29.62 -6.26 -1.97
N GLU A 113 29.69 -7.03 -0.87
CA GLU A 113 29.76 -8.50 -0.97
C GLU A 113 28.38 -9.18 -1.05
N PRO A 114 27.39 -8.88 -0.19
CA PRO A 114 26.12 -9.60 -0.20
C PRO A 114 25.18 -9.12 -1.32
N PHE A 115 25.20 -7.82 -1.67
CA PHE A 115 24.33 -7.31 -2.74
C PHE A 115 24.88 -7.64 -4.13
N ALA A 116 26.19 -7.79 -4.31
CA ALA A 116 26.74 -8.27 -5.59
C ALA A 116 26.31 -9.71 -5.90
N ILE A 117 26.21 -10.57 -4.88
CA ILE A 117 25.71 -11.94 -5.02
C ILE A 117 24.21 -11.93 -5.38
N LEU A 118 23.41 -11.07 -4.73
CA LEU A 118 21.99 -10.92 -5.03
C LEU A 118 21.73 -10.33 -6.42
N ASP A 119 22.50 -9.33 -6.84
CA ASP A 119 22.40 -8.74 -8.19
C ASP A 119 22.77 -9.75 -9.28
N GLY A 120 23.81 -10.57 -9.06
CA GLY A 120 24.16 -11.66 -9.95
C GLY A 120 23.03 -12.68 -10.08
N LYS A 121 22.49 -13.16 -8.96
CA LYS A 121 21.38 -14.14 -8.95
C LYS A 121 20.09 -13.58 -9.55
N TRP A 122 19.78 -12.30 -9.30
CA TRP A 122 18.62 -11.64 -9.88
C TRP A 122 18.75 -11.51 -11.40
N LYS A 123 19.93 -11.15 -11.90
CA LYS A 123 20.20 -11.06 -13.33
C LYS A 123 20.09 -12.43 -14.02
N ASP A 124 20.63 -13.48 -13.41
CA ASP A 124 20.55 -14.85 -13.90
C ASP A 124 19.08 -15.33 -13.97
N MET A 125 18.29 -15.04 -12.94
CA MET A 125 16.86 -15.38 -12.89
C MET A 125 16.07 -14.65 -13.97
N LEU A 126 16.33 -13.36 -14.20
CA LEU A 126 15.68 -12.59 -15.26
C LEU A 126 16.05 -13.10 -16.67
N THR A 127 17.28 -13.54 -16.89
CA THR A 127 17.69 -14.13 -18.16
C THR A 127 17.01 -15.48 -18.40
N MET A 128 16.90 -16.33 -17.38
CA MET A 128 16.21 -17.61 -17.46
C MET A 128 14.73 -17.43 -17.81
N ILE A 129 14.02 -16.51 -17.14
CA ILE A 129 12.61 -16.21 -17.42
C ILE A 129 12.42 -15.73 -18.87
N ARG A 130 13.36 -14.93 -19.40
CA ARG A 130 13.29 -14.46 -20.80
C ARG A 130 13.50 -15.59 -21.79
N GLN A 131 14.42 -16.51 -21.51
CA GLN A 131 14.65 -17.69 -22.33
C GLN A 131 13.44 -18.62 -22.33
N GLU A 132 12.89 -18.95 -21.16
CA GLU A 132 11.68 -19.79 -21.05
C GLU A 132 10.48 -19.19 -21.79
N ARG A 133 10.31 -17.85 -21.74
CA ARG A 133 9.24 -17.17 -22.49
C ARG A 133 9.48 -17.22 -24.00
N ALA A 134 10.73 -17.07 -24.44
CA ALA A 134 11.08 -17.17 -25.85
C ALA A 134 10.86 -18.61 -26.36
N GLU A 135 11.24 -19.62 -25.59
CA GLU A 135 11.04 -21.04 -25.91
C GLU A 135 9.54 -21.42 -25.96
N ARG A 136 8.72 -20.89 -25.04
CA ARG A 136 7.27 -21.09 -25.11
C ARG A 136 6.65 -20.41 -26.33
N ALA A 137 7.09 -19.20 -26.65
CA ALA A 137 6.60 -18.49 -27.83
C ALA A 137 7.01 -19.20 -29.14
N SER A 138 8.24 -19.73 -29.23
CA SER A 138 8.65 -20.53 -30.39
C SER A 138 7.87 -21.83 -30.49
N TYR A 139 7.65 -22.52 -29.38
CA TYR A 139 6.86 -23.76 -29.35
C TYR A 139 5.40 -23.54 -29.75
N GLU A 140 4.76 -22.47 -29.30
CA GLU A 140 3.38 -22.13 -29.68
C GLU A 140 3.27 -21.76 -31.17
N MET A 141 4.27 -21.05 -31.72
CA MET A 141 4.35 -20.73 -33.14
C MET A 141 4.55 -21.98 -34.01
N GLU A 142 5.49 -22.87 -33.64
CA GLU A 142 5.71 -24.13 -34.35
C GLU A 142 4.45 -25.00 -34.37
N LYS A 143 3.76 -25.09 -33.24
CA LYS A 143 2.51 -25.86 -33.12
C LYS A 143 1.37 -25.27 -33.96
N TRP A 144 1.33 -23.95 -34.10
CA TRP A 144 0.38 -23.27 -34.98
C TRP A 144 0.69 -23.50 -36.46
N GLU A 145 1.97 -23.46 -36.84
CA GLU A 145 2.43 -23.75 -38.21
C GLU A 145 2.22 -25.21 -38.62
N GLU A 146 2.39 -26.16 -37.70
CA GLU A 146 2.07 -27.57 -37.95
C GLU A 146 0.57 -27.83 -38.09
N GLY A 147 -0.28 -27.10 -37.36
CA GLY A 147 -1.74 -27.22 -37.46
C GLY A 147 -2.35 -26.61 -38.72
N LEU A 148 -1.57 -25.82 -39.48
CA LEU A 148 -1.97 -25.24 -40.77
C LEU A 148 -1.60 -26.10 -41.98
N LYS A 149 -0.82 -27.18 -41.79
CA LYS A 149 -0.47 -28.16 -42.83
C LYS A 149 -1.47 -29.32 -42.84
#